data_AF-A0A6M3JJ25-F1
#
_entry.id   AF-A0A6M3JJ25-F1
#
_cell.length_a   1.000
_cell.length_b   1.000
_cell.length_c   1.000
_cell.angle_alpha   90.00
_cell.angle_beta   90.00
_cell.angle_gamma   90.00
#
_symmetry.space_group_name_H-M   'P 1'
#
loop_
_entity.id
_entity.type
_entity.pdbx_description
1 polymer ?
#
loop_
_entity_poly.entity_id
_entity_poly.type
_entity_poly.pdbx_seq_one_letter_code
_entity_poly.pdbx_strand_id
1 'polypeptide(L)'
;MIYYAILGFLRNIPARVWAFLQRGRRGYADRDLWHLAGYLSGWLPEALDTYARDTHSYPGDMTESEWTSMVHAMADGFRAHRRLMDDDYGEEAEREMLMERARGGLRLFAEWFADLWD
;
A
#
# COMPACT_ATOMS: atom_id res chain seq x y z
N MET A 1 10.41 -24.75 21.19
CA MET A 1 10.00 -23.86 20.07
C MET A 1 10.25 -22.37 20.33
N ILE A 2 9.88 -21.83 21.51
CA ILE A 2 10.04 -20.38 21.83
C ILE A 2 11.49 -19.88 21.72
N TYR A 3 12.48 -20.66 22.18
CA TYR A 3 13.91 -20.31 22.12
C TYR A 3 14.42 -20.01 20.70
N TYR A 4 14.03 -20.84 19.72
CA TYR A 4 14.44 -20.68 18.33
C TYR A 4 13.78 -19.46 17.66
N ALA A 5 12.54 -19.13 18.03
CA ALA A 5 11.86 -17.93 17.55
C ALA A 5 12.53 -16.65 18.08
N ILE A 6 12.91 -16.63 19.37
CA ILE A 6 13.61 -15.49 19.99
C ILE A 6 15.01 -15.31 19.40
N LEU A 7 15.79 -16.40 19.25
CA LEU A 7 17.10 -16.34 18.59
C LEU A 7 17.01 -15.89 17.14
N GLY A 8 16.01 -16.38 16.39
CA GLY A 8 15.74 -15.95 15.03
C GLY A 8 15.41 -14.46 14.95
N PHE A 9 14.57 -13.96 15.87
CA PHE A 9 14.24 -12.54 15.98
C PHE A 9 15.49 -11.68 16.23
N LEU A 10 16.29 -12.04 17.25
CA LEU A 10 17.51 -11.31 17.62
C LEU A 10 18.55 -11.30 16.50
N ARG A 11 18.74 -12.43 15.80
CA ARG A 11 19.65 -12.53 14.65
C ARG A 11 19.26 -11.61 13.50
N ASN A 12 17.98 -11.31 13.35
CA ASN A 12 17.45 -10.49 12.26
C ASN A 12 17.35 -8.99 12.60
N ILE A 13 17.62 -8.57 13.85
CA ILE A 13 17.59 -7.15 14.23
C ILE A 13 18.54 -6.30 13.36
N PRO A 14 19.82 -6.68 13.14
CA PRO A 14 20.73 -5.88 12.32
C PRO A 14 20.21 -5.66 10.90
N ALA A 15 19.63 -6.70 10.29
CA ALA A 15 19.05 -6.60 8.94
C ALA A 15 17.81 -5.69 8.91
N ARG A 16 16.97 -5.71 9.95
CA ARG A 16 15.81 -4.82 10.05
C ARG A 16 16.22 -3.36 10.25
N VAL A 17 17.21 -3.10 11.10
CA VAL A 17 17.77 -1.75 11.32
C VAL A 17 18.40 -1.24 10.02
N TRP A 18 19.17 -2.09 9.33
CA TRP A 18 19.74 -1.73 8.04
C TRP A 18 18.67 -1.36 7.01
N ALA A 19 17.62 -2.18 6.87
CA ALA A 19 16.51 -1.89 5.97
C ALA A 19 15.79 -0.56 6.33
N PHE A 20 15.64 -0.27 7.63
CA PHE A 20 15.09 1.00 8.09
C PHE A 20 15.97 2.19 7.66
N LEU A 21 17.29 2.10 7.85
CA LEU A 21 18.22 3.16 7.41
C LEU A 21 18.21 3.35 5.90
N GLN A 22 18.11 2.27 5.12
CA GLN A 22 17.98 2.36 3.66
C GLN A 22 16.71 3.11 3.25
N ARG A 23 15.56 2.78 3.85
CA ARG A 23 14.29 3.47 3.61
C ARG A 23 14.36 4.95 3.99
N GLY A 24 14.97 5.27 5.13
CA GLY A 24 15.19 6.66 5.53
C GLY A 24 16.09 7.44 4.56
N ARG A 25 17.09 6.78 3.94
CA ARG A 25 18.03 7.44 3.02
C ARG A 25 17.50 7.64 1.60
N ARG A 26 16.75 6.68 1.04
CA ARG A 26 16.34 6.69 -0.39
C ARG A 26 14.89 6.25 -0.66
N GLY A 27 14.07 6.07 0.37
CA GLY A 27 12.66 5.68 0.26
C GLY A 27 12.38 4.17 0.18
N TYR A 28 13.41 3.32 0.00
CA TYR A 28 13.26 1.86 -0.07
C TYR A 28 14.53 1.10 0.39
N ALA A 29 14.36 -0.13 0.88
CA ALA A 29 15.42 -1.08 1.18
C ALA A 29 15.67 -2.04 0.00
N ASP A 30 16.87 -2.65 -0.09
CA ASP A 30 17.17 -3.60 -1.19
C ASP A 30 16.19 -4.77 -1.21
N ARG A 31 15.77 -5.24 -0.04
CA ARG A 31 14.76 -6.30 0.10
C ARG A 31 13.39 -5.90 -0.44
N ASP A 32 13.07 -4.60 -0.44
CA ASP A 32 11.78 -4.11 -0.93
C ASP A 32 11.72 -4.23 -2.46
N LEU A 33 12.87 -4.17 -3.15
CA LEU A 33 12.94 -4.34 -4.61
C LEU A 33 12.56 -5.74 -5.09
N TRP A 34 12.75 -6.76 -4.25
CA TRP A 34 12.34 -8.13 -4.56
C TRP A 34 10.82 -8.26 -4.65
N HIS A 35 10.08 -7.37 -3.99
CA HIS A 35 8.62 -7.36 -4.01
C HIS A 35 8.10 -5.92 -3.87
N LEU A 36 8.44 -5.08 -4.85
CA LEU A 36 8.14 -3.65 -4.78
C LEU A 36 6.64 -3.36 -4.69
N ALA A 37 5.82 -4.09 -5.45
CA ALA A 37 4.37 -3.96 -5.41
C ALA A 37 3.82 -4.26 -4.01
N GLY A 38 4.26 -5.35 -3.37
CA GLY A 38 3.87 -5.67 -2.00
C GLY A 38 4.39 -4.69 -0.95
N TYR A 39 5.55 -4.05 -1.18
CA TYR A 39 6.03 -2.96 -0.33
C TYR A 39 5.12 -1.75 -0.43
N LEU A 40 4.79 -1.29 -1.65
CA LEU A 40 3.90 -0.15 -1.87
C LEU A 40 2.49 -0.42 -1.31
N SER A 41 1.91 -1.59 -1.63
CA SER A 41 0.61 -2.02 -1.10
C SER A 41 0.57 -2.18 0.43
N GLY A 42 1.73 -2.18 1.12
CA GLY A 42 1.81 -2.36 2.57
C GLY A 42 1.83 -1.07 3.39
N TRP A 43 2.02 0.11 2.78
CA TRP A 43 1.99 1.39 3.51
C TRP A 43 1.22 2.50 2.78
N LEU A 44 1.13 2.42 1.45
CA LEU A 44 0.48 3.44 0.65
C LEU A 44 -1.04 3.56 0.90
N PRO A 45 -1.83 2.48 1.12
CA PRO A 45 -3.24 2.62 1.45
C PRO A 45 -3.49 3.49 2.69
N GLU A 46 -2.70 3.30 3.75
CA GLU A 46 -2.82 4.06 4.99
C GLU A 46 -2.40 5.52 4.79
N ALA A 47 -1.41 5.77 3.94
CA ALA A 47 -1.03 7.12 3.54
C ALA A 47 -2.12 7.81 2.73
N LEU A 48 -2.77 7.10 1.80
CA LEU A 48 -3.90 7.63 1.00
C LEU A 48 -5.12 7.94 1.88
N ASP A 49 -5.46 7.07 2.84
CA ASP A 49 -6.55 7.36 3.80
C ASP A 49 -6.22 8.57 4.70
N THR A 50 -4.96 8.70 5.09
CA THR A 50 -4.49 9.87 5.87
C THR A 50 -4.58 11.13 5.03
N TYR A 51 -4.15 11.08 3.77
CA TYR A 51 -4.28 12.17 2.81
C TYR A 51 -5.75 12.57 2.65
N ALA A 52 -6.64 11.63 2.33
CA ALA A 52 -8.08 11.87 2.17
C ALA A 52 -8.75 12.51 3.40
N ARG A 53 -8.24 12.25 4.60
CA ARG A 53 -8.76 12.82 5.84
C ARG A 53 -8.22 14.21 6.13
N ASP A 54 -6.93 14.44 5.85
CA ASP A 54 -6.19 15.57 6.41
C ASP A 54 -5.92 16.69 5.38
N THR A 55 -6.04 16.42 4.07
CA THR A 55 -5.80 17.42 3.01
C THR A 55 -7.09 18.10 2.54
N HIS A 56 -6.99 19.35 2.10
CA HIS A 56 -8.14 20.14 1.62
C HIS A 56 -8.09 20.43 0.12
N SER A 57 -7.02 20.00 -0.56
CA SER A 57 -6.86 20.16 -2.00
C SER A 57 -7.55 19.04 -2.77
N TYR A 58 -8.18 19.42 -3.87
CA TYR A 58 -8.89 18.52 -4.78
C TYR A 58 -8.88 19.11 -6.20
N PRO A 59 -9.01 18.26 -7.24
CA PRO A 59 -9.12 18.73 -8.63
C PRO A 59 -10.30 19.68 -8.83
N GLY A 60 -10.11 20.75 -9.60
CA GLY A 60 -11.10 21.83 -9.73
C GLY A 60 -12.41 21.45 -10.41
N ASP A 61 -12.51 20.26 -11.01
CA ASP A 61 -13.67 19.74 -11.72
C ASP A 61 -14.54 18.79 -10.88
N MET A 62 -14.24 18.62 -9.59
CA MET A 62 -15.02 17.80 -8.66
C MET A 62 -15.16 18.45 -7.28
N THR A 63 -16.01 17.87 -6.45
CA THR A 63 -16.16 18.24 -5.05
C THR A 63 -15.14 17.52 -4.17
N GLU A 64 -14.84 18.09 -3.00
CA GLU A 64 -14.01 17.46 -1.96
C GLU A 64 -14.49 16.05 -1.60
N SER A 65 -15.81 15.84 -1.52
CA SER A 65 -16.39 14.52 -1.21
C SER A 65 -16.19 13.51 -2.34
N GLU A 66 -16.27 13.94 -3.60
CA GLU A 66 -16.00 13.08 -4.76
C GLU A 66 -14.52 12.69 -4.77
N TRP A 67 -13.63 13.66 -4.57
CA TRP A 67 -12.19 13.42 -4.49
C TRP A 67 -11.81 12.46 -3.36
N THR A 68 -12.33 12.70 -2.16
CA THR A 68 -12.15 11.83 -0.99
C THR A 68 -12.57 10.40 -1.29
N SER A 69 -13.72 10.23 -1.97
CA SER A 69 -14.22 8.90 -2.36
C SER A 69 -13.29 8.22 -3.37
N MET A 70 -12.73 8.98 -4.33
CA MET A 70 -11.77 8.46 -5.30
C MET A 70 -10.46 8.03 -4.63
N VAL A 71 -9.93 8.82 -3.70
CA VAL A 71 -8.72 8.47 -2.95
C VAL A 71 -8.93 7.19 -2.12
N HIS A 72 -10.06 7.05 -1.44
CA HIS A 72 -10.38 5.80 -0.72
C HIS A 72 -10.50 4.61 -1.68
N ALA A 73 -11.05 4.79 -2.88
CA ALA A 73 -11.11 3.73 -3.89
C ALA A 73 -9.70 3.33 -4.38
N MET A 74 -8.75 4.28 -4.47
CA MET A 74 -7.34 3.97 -4.74
C MET A 74 -6.74 3.12 -3.61
N ALA A 75 -6.90 3.56 -2.35
CA ALA A 75 -6.41 2.85 -1.17
C ALA A 75 -6.94 1.41 -1.11
N ASP A 76 -8.21 1.24 -1.39
CA ASP A 76 -8.88 -0.05 -1.45
C ASP A 76 -8.37 -0.97 -2.58
N GLY A 77 -7.97 -0.40 -3.71
CA GLY A 77 -7.29 -1.17 -4.76
C GLY A 77 -5.94 -1.70 -4.29
N PHE A 78 -5.15 -0.89 -3.58
CA PHE A 78 -3.88 -1.35 -3.01
C PHE A 78 -4.08 -2.43 -1.92
N ARG A 79 -5.11 -2.32 -1.09
CA ARG A 79 -5.48 -3.37 -0.12
C ARG A 79 -5.90 -4.66 -0.80
N ALA A 80 -6.72 -4.58 -1.85
CA ALA A 80 -7.12 -5.75 -2.63
C ALA A 80 -5.90 -6.43 -3.27
N HIS A 81 -4.98 -5.64 -3.84
CA HIS A 81 -3.71 -6.13 -4.36
C HIS A 81 -2.87 -6.81 -3.26
N ARG A 82 -2.81 -6.24 -2.05
CA ARG A 82 -2.11 -6.84 -0.91
C ARG A 82 -2.67 -8.22 -0.57
N ARG A 83 -4.01 -8.33 -0.48
CA ARG A 83 -4.69 -9.61 -0.18
C ARG A 83 -4.40 -10.67 -1.25
N LEU A 84 -4.41 -10.29 -2.52
CA LEU A 84 -4.01 -11.19 -3.62
C LEU A 84 -2.57 -11.68 -3.49
N MET A 85 -1.64 -10.81 -3.10
CA MET A 85 -0.22 -11.18 -2.94
C MET A 85 0.05 -12.07 -1.73
N ASP A 86 -0.80 -11.97 -0.70
CA ASP A 86 -0.70 -12.77 0.52
C ASP A 86 -1.53 -14.08 0.43
N ASP A 87 -2.11 -14.37 -0.74
CA ASP A 87 -3.07 -15.46 -0.97
C ASP A 87 -4.23 -15.45 0.04
N ASP A 88 -4.63 -14.25 0.50
CA ASP A 88 -5.67 -14.00 1.51
C ASP A 88 -7.05 -13.90 0.88
N TYR A 89 -7.53 -15.01 0.33
CA TYR A 89 -8.87 -15.18 -0.24
C TYR A 89 -9.35 -16.62 -0.10
N GLY A 90 -10.66 -16.80 0.02
CA GLY A 90 -11.28 -18.12 0.21
C GLY A 90 -11.50 -18.87 -1.10
N GLU A 91 -12.33 -18.32 -1.99
CA GLU A 91 -12.77 -18.96 -3.22
C GLU A 91 -12.33 -18.16 -4.46
N GLU A 92 -12.35 -18.80 -5.64
CA GLU A 92 -11.96 -18.16 -6.91
C GLU A 92 -12.81 -16.92 -7.22
N ALA A 93 -14.09 -16.91 -6.86
CA ALA A 93 -14.95 -15.74 -7.01
C ALA A 93 -14.45 -14.54 -6.19
N GLU A 94 -13.96 -14.76 -4.97
CA GLU A 94 -13.37 -13.68 -4.16
C GLU A 94 -12.06 -13.18 -4.78
N ARG A 95 -11.24 -14.09 -5.31
CA ARG A 95 -10.01 -13.74 -6.04
C ARG A 95 -10.32 -12.84 -7.24
N GLU A 96 -11.32 -13.18 -8.05
CA GLU A 96 -11.76 -12.35 -9.18
C GLU A 96 -12.24 -10.97 -8.73
N MET A 97 -13.06 -10.90 -7.68
CA MET A 97 -13.50 -9.62 -7.11
C MET A 97 -12.32 -8.76 -6.62
N LEU A 98 -11.34 -9.37 -5.95
CA LEU A 98 -10.13 -8.68 -5.51
C LEU A 98 -9.29 -8.19 -6.70
N MET A 99 -9.20 -8.97 -7.78
CA MET A 99 -8.50 -8.57 -8.99
C MET A 99 -9.14 -7.34 -9.64
N GLU A 100 -10.47 -7.33 -9.75
CA GLU A 100 -11.18 -6.19 -10.31
C GLU A 100 -11.05 -4.96 -9.41
N ARG A 101 -11.16 -5.12 -8.08
CA ARG A 101 -10.93 -4.02 -7.12
C ARG A 101 -9.52 -3.46 -7.21
N ALA A 102 -8.51 -4.34 -7.29
CA ALA A 102 -7.11 -3.94 -7.43
C ALA A 102 -6.87 -3.18 -8.74
N ARG A 103 -7.38 -3.69 -9.87
CA ARG A 103 -7.28 -3.04 -11.18
C ARG A 103 -7.96 -1.67 -11.18
N GLY A 104 -9.16 -1.58 -10.62
CA GLY A 104 -9.92 -0.33 -10.50
C GLY A 104 -9.15 0.74 -9.71
N GLY A 105 -8.70 0.41 -8.50
CA GLY A 105 -7.97 1.37 -7.68
C GLY A 105 -6.60 1.76 -8.25
N LEU A 106 -5.87 0.82 -8.87
CA LEU A 106 -4.60 1.14 -9.54
C LEU A 106 -4.79 2.02 -10.77
N ARG A 107 -5.90 1.85 -11.51
CA ARG A 107 -6.25 2.72 -12.63
C ARG A 107 -6.55 4.14 -12.16
N LEU A 108 -7.37 4.28 -11.12
CA LEU A 108 -7.62 5.58 -10.50
C LEU A 108 -6.34 6.24 -10.00
N PHE A 109 -5.49 5.48 -9.32
CA PHE A 109 -4.21 5.98 -8.83
C PHE A 109 -3.32 6.46 -9.98
N ALA A 110 -3.24 5.73 -11.08
CA ALA A 110 -2.46 6.12 -12.25
C ALA A 110 -3.01 7.37 -12.94
N GLU A 111 -4.34 7.50 -13.01
CA GLU A 111 -5.03 8.64 -13.63
C GLU A 111 -4.80 9.93 -12.83
N TRP A 112 -4.89 9.85 -11.52
CA TRP A 112 -4.88 11.00 -10.61
C TRP A 112 -3.57 11.16 -9.82
N PHE A 113 -2.51 10.46 -10.20
CA PHE A 113 -1.25 10.46 -9.48
C PHE A 113 -0.68 11.88 -9.30
N ALA A 114 -0.83 12.72 -10.33
CA ALA A 114 -0.34 14.10 -10.33
C ALA A 114 -1.18 15.04 -9.47
N ASP A 115 -2.35 14.61 -9.02
CA ASP A 115 -3.31 15.38 -8.22
C ASP A 115 -3.28 15.03 -6.73
N LEU A 116 -2.35 14.14 -6.33
CA LEU A 116 -2.06 13.83 -4.93
C LEU A 116 -1.13 14.88 -4.32
N TRP A 117 -1.62 16.11 -4.19
CA TRP A 117 -0.93 17.26 -3.58
C TRP A 117 -1.88 18.02 -2.65
N ASP A 118 -1.32 18.62 -1.60
CA ASP A 118 -2.01 19.56 -0.70
C ASP A 118 -1.57 20.99 -1.01
#